data_AF-A0A953ZV88-F1
#
_entry.id   AF-A0A953ZV88-F1
#
_cell.length_a   1.000
_cell.length_b   1.000
_cell.length_c   1.000
_cell.angle_alpha   90.00
_cell.angle_beta   90.00
_cell.angle_gamma   90.00
#
_symmetry.space_group_name_H-M   'P 1'
#
loop_
_entity.id
_entity.type
_entity.pdbx_description
1 polymer ?
#
loop_
_entity_poly.entity_id
_entity_poly.type
_entity_poly.pdbx_seq_one_letter_code
_entity_poly.pdbx_strand_id
1 'polypeptide(L)'
;MHRNGRGLRLAAVLLLSACSTIDPGEYVGDSSQVLLEKASDGGKTVSYELRVRPDRAAFLNVVTDGEEEYAAIGLTTLELDKPRAEELGVRPFTALQVQSVDKAGPAWKAGIRKGDLLVAVGSTETYFNKVLQEAVEALPVGKPAEFKLRSQSSAEPRVVMIAPEQRQRHKRTVKRVPLQQGQEHNPKPYAGVVMSMFPKEYSKLIFGHDRDVVVISGVALGSPAYLAGLRAGDIIERIDGAPVESFAALMKALRERGAKGAMMKFEVRAKNGPFTADVRLADYTGSTRAWVPFVMSASSSARKSRWTVGPFGWLMGYENAYRATPMRRNAQSGHFSSLLGLIRFSWTPETSHTRLLWFIGFDN
;
A
#
# COMPACT_ATOMS: atom_id res chain seq x y z
N MET A 1 -29.11 -68.80 -18.81
CA MET A 1 -27.88 -68.81 -19.64
C MET A 1 -26.98 -67.66 -19.22
N HIS A 2 -25.70 -67.95 -18.99
CA HIS A 2 -24.47 -67.10 -19.04
C HIS A 2 -24.61 -65.56 -19.08
N ARG A 3 -23.77 -64.74 -18.44
CA ARG A 3 -22.43 -64.92 -17.84
C ARG A 3 -22.07 -63.62 -17.09
N ASN A 4 -21.39 -63.77 -15.94
CA ASN A 4 -20.26 -63.00 -15.40
C ASN A 4 -19.96 -61.58 -15.90
N GLY A 5 -19.65 -60.67 -14.97
CA GLY A 5 -18.67 -59.63 -15.25
C GLY A 5 -18.51 -58.57 -14.17
N ARG A 6 -17.62 -58.83 -13.21
CA ARG A 6 -16.91 -57.86 -12.34
C ARG A 6 -16.72 -56.50 -13.04
N GLY A 7 -17.09 -55.36 -12.48
CA GLY A 7 -16.52 -54.78 -11.27
C GLY A 7 -15.60 -53.63 -11.67
N LEU A 8 -15.79 -52.44 -11.11
CA LEU A 8 -14.72 -51.48 -10.79
C LEU A 8 -15.30 -50.35 -9.95
N ARG A 9 -15.02 -50.37 -8.65
CA ARG A 9 -14.95 -49.16 -7.84
C ARG A 9 -13.70 -48.42 -8.33
N LEU A 10 -13.85 -47.23 -8.89
CA LEU A 10 -12.74 -46.29 -9.03
C LEU A 10 -13.04 -45.06 -8.20
N ALA A 11 -12.54 -45.08 -6.97
CA ALA A 11 -12.11 -43.86 -6.33
C ALA A 11 -10.77 -43.47 -6.98
N ALA A 12 -10.72 -42.33 -7.66
CA ALA A 12 -9.47 -41.71 -8.06
C ALA A 12 -9.65 -40.18 -8.06
N VAL A 13 -9.27 -39.61 -6.92
CA VAL A 13 -8.87 -38.22 -6.73
C VAL A 13 -7.92 -37.79 -7.84
N LEU A 14 -8.24 -36.76 -8.63
CA LEU A 14 -7.24 -35.98 -9.37
C LEU A 14 -7.69 -34.51 -9.53
N LEU A 15 -7.12 -33.69 -8.65
CA LEU A 15 -6.62 -32.32 -8.86
C LEU A 15 -7.57 -31.25 -9.43
N LEU A 16 -8.14 -30.49 -8.49
CA LEU A 16 -8.62 -29.12 -8.68
C LEU A 16 -7.46 -28.23 -9.16
N SER A 17 -7.49 -27.83 -10.43
CA SER A 17 -6.76 -26.65 -10.90
C SER A 17 -7.71 -25.46 -10.92
N ALA A 18 -7.35 -24.45 -10.14
CA ALA A 18 -8.11 -23.25 -9.85
C ALA A 18 -8.54 -22.48 -11.10
N CYS A 19 -9.84 -22.32 -11.31
CA CYS A 19 -10.37 -21.20 -12.08
C CYS A 19 -10.53 -20.03 -11.10
N SER A 20 -9.64 -19.05 -11.23
CA SER A 20 -9.71 -17.80 -10.48
C SER A 20 -11.03 -17.09 -10.80
N THR A 21 -11.79 -16.86 -9.74
CA THR A 21 -12.86 -15.89 -9.73
C THR A 21 -12.19 -14.52 -9.75
N ILE A 22 -12.34 -13.75 -10.83
CA ILE A 22 -11.88 -12.37 -10.86
C ILE A 22 -12.71 -11.61 -9.82
N ASP A 23 -12.06 -11.26 -8.71
CA ASP A 23 -12.62 -10.40 -7.68
C ASP A 23 -12.79 -8.99 -8.30
N PRO A 24 -13.99 -8.40 -8.34
CA PRO A 24 -14.20 -7.04 -8.85
C PRO A 24 -13.52 -5.95 -7.98
N GLY A 25 -12.68 -6.35 -7.02
CA GLY A 25 -11.78 -5.53 -6.22
C GLY A 25 -10.29 -5.75 -6.49
N GLU A 26 -9.88 -6.56 -7.48
CA GLU A 26 -8.47 -6.62 -7.90
C GLU A 26 -8.11 -5.35 -8.68
N TYR A 27 -7.79 -4.31 -7.91
CA TYR A 27 -7.02 -3.19 -8.41
C TYR A 27 -5.60 -3.69 -8.60
N VAL A 28 -5.11 -3.65 -9.84
CA VAL A 28 -3.77 -4.14 -10.16
C VAL A 28 -2.78 -2.98 -10.15
N GLY A 29 -1.66 -3.17 -9.46
CA GLY A 29 -0.49 -2.31 -9.57
C GLY A 29 -0.01 -1.76 -8.23
N ASP A 30 0.96 -2.43 -7.63
CA ASP A 30 1.91 -1.75 -6.76
C ASP A 30 2.80 -0.89 -7.66
N SER A 31 2.82 0.41 -7.42
CA SER A 31 3.65 1.34 -8.19
C SER A 31 4.52 2.14 -7.25
N SER A 32 5.80 2.22 -7.62
CA SER A 32 6.79 3.03 -6.95
C SER A 32 7.57 3.81 -8.01
N GLN A 33 7.61 5.12 -7.85
CA GLN A 33 8.41 6.00 -8.69
C GLN A 33 8.99 7.16 -7.88
N VAL A 34 10.24 7.51 -8.18
CA VAL A 34 10.88 8.74 -7.70
C VAL A 34 10.37 9.87 -8.57
N LEU A 35 9.68 10.84 -7.96
CA LEU A 35 9.11 11.98 -8.67
C LEU A 35 10.08 13.15 -8.76
N LEU A 36 10.93 13.30 -7.74
CA LEU A 36 11.92 14.34 -7.63
C LEU A 36 13.03 13.85 -6.69
N GLU A 37 14.27 14.15 -7.04
CA GLU A 37 15.43 13.98 -6.19
C GLU A 37 16.19 15.31 -6.13
N LYS A 38 16.54 15.74 -4.93
CA LYS A 38 17.27 16.98 -4.69
C LYS A 38 18.41 16.72 -3.72
N ALA A 39 19.61 17.19 -4.08
CA ALA A 39 20.67 17.35 -3.10
C ALA A 39 20.26 18.43 -2.09
N SER A 40 20.55 18.18 -0.83
CA SER A 40 20.41 19.11 0.29
C SER A 40 21.79 19.47 0.82
N ASP A 41 21.89 20.64 1.44
CA ASP A 41 23.12 21.09 2.09
C ASP A 41 23.62 20.03 3.10
N GLY A 42 24.94 19.85 3.17
CA GLY A 42 25.57 18.86 4.04
C GLY A 42 25.67 17.44 3.49
N GLY A 43 25.62 17.26 2.17
CA GLY A 43 25.85 15.96 1.52
C GLY A 43 24.69 14.97 1.65
N LYS A 44 23.50 15.46 1.99
CA LYS A 44 22.27 14.67 2.08
C LYS A 44 21.51 14.73 0.76
N THR A 45 20.80 13.66 0.43
CA THR A 45 19.87 13.61 -0.70
C THR A 45 18.45 13.46 -0.16
N VAL A 46 17.53 14.25 -0.71
CA VAL A 46 16.10 14.17 -0.42
C VAL A 46 15.36 13.70 -1.68
N SER A 47 14.80 12.50 -1.62
CA SER A 47 14.02 11.89 -2.72
C SER A 47 12.55 11.81 -2.34
N TYR A 48 11.68 12.23 -3.27
CA TYR A 48 10.23 12.22 -3.14
C TYR A 48 9.67 11.02 -3.92
N GLU A 49 9.40 9.93 -3.22
CA GLU A 49 8.95 8.67 -3.83
C GLU A 49 7.44 8.49 -3.68
N LEU A 50 6.72 8.44 -4.79
CA LEU A 50 5.32 8.06 -4.81
C LEU A 50 5.22 6.53 -4.64
N ARG A 51 4.44 6.10 -3.63
CA ARG A 51 4.09 4.71 -3.37
C ARG A 51 2.58 4.57 -3.46
N VAL A 52 2.13 3.85 -4.48
CA VAL A 52 0.73 3.49 -4.66
C VAL A 52 0.59 2.00 -4.43
N ARG A 53 -0.39 1.63 -3.59
CA ARG A 53 -0.77 0.24 -3.38
C ARG A 53 -2.28 0.10 -3.51
N PRO A 54 -2.78 -0.96 -4.16
CA PRO A 54 -4.21 -1.12 -4.34
C PRO A 54 -4.98 -1.47 -3.06
N ASP A 55 -4.31 -2.09 -2.07
CA ASP A 55 -4.88 -2.51 -0.79
C ASP A 55 -4.82 -1.43 0.30
N ARG A 56 -4.06 -0.34 0.09
CA ARG A 56 -3.75 0.68 1.10
C ARG A 56 -3.92 2.09 0.54
N ALA A 57 -3.92 3.10 1.41
CA ALA A 57 -3.84 4.47 0.96
C ALA A 57 -2.54 4.70 0.17
N ALA A 58 -2.57 5.61 -0.80
CA ALA A 58 -1.36 6.05 -1.50
C ALA A 58 -0.56 7.00 -0.58
N PHE A 59 0.76 6.93 -0.66
CA PHE A 59 1.68 7.74 0.14
C PHE A 59 2.76 8.37 -0.72
N LEU A 60 3.20 9.55 -0.30
CA LEU A 60 4.46 10.14 -0.71
C LEU A 60 5.49 9.88 0.40
N ASN A 61 6.54 9.12 0.08
CA ASN A 61 7.69 8.98 0.96
C ASN A 61 8.66 10.12 0.69
N VAL A 62 8.95 10.91 1.71
CA VAL A 62 10.09 11.83 1.71
C VAL A 62 11.24 11.07 2.35
N VAL A 63 12.17 10.63 1.50
CA VAL A 63 13.35 9.87 1.90
C VAL A 63 14.51 10.86 2.03
N THR A 64 15.10 10.94 3.21
CA THR A 64 16.34 11.68 3.44
C THR A 64 17.45 10.68 3.69
N ASP A 65 18.49 10.74 2.87
CA ASP A 65 19.60 9.79 2.89
C ASP A 65 20.94 10.53 2.87
N GLY A 66 21.91 10.06 3.64
CA GLY A 66 23.23 10.67 3.71
C GLY A 66 23.86 10.62 5.09
N GLU A 67 24.96 11.37 5.24
CA GLU A 67 25.69 11.44 6.50
C GLU A 67 25.00 12.38 7.49
N GLU A 68 24.84 11.90 8.72
CA GLU A 68 24.35 12.68 9.85
C GLU A 68 25.48 12.80 10.87
N GLU A 69 25.78 14.05 11.23
CA GLU A 69 26.61 14.35 12.38
C GLU A 69 25.79 14.29 13.66
N TYR A 70 26.31 13.62 14.68
CA TYR A 70 25.66 13.47 15.96
C TYR A 70 26.68 13.50 17.09
N ALA A 71 26.24 13.94 18.27
CA ALA A 71 27.05 13.88 19.47
C ALA A 71 27.13 12.43 19.98
N ALA A 72 28.33 11.99 20.31
CA ALA A 72 28.60 10.64 20.78
C ALA A 72 29.56 10.65 21.98
N ILE A 73 29.42 9.65 22.84
CA ILE A 73 30.29 9.45 24.00
C ILE A 73 31.07 8.13 23.95
N GLY A 74 30.82 7.29 22.93
CA GLY A 74 31.54 6.03 22.72
C GLY A 74 31.12 4.91 23.68
N LEU A 75 29.82 4.78 23.97
CA LEU A 75 29.27 3.71 24.83
C LEU A 75 28.34 2.79 24.04
N THR A 76 28.43 1.49 24.33
CA THR A 76 27.39 0.53 24.00
C THR A 76 26.76 0.04 25.30
N THR A 77 25.45 0.09 25.38
CA THR A 77 24.67 -0.20 26.59
C THR A 77 23.66 -1.30 26.37
N LEU A 78 23.39 -2.04 27.44
CA LEU A 78 22.38 -3.08 27.52
C LEU A 78 21.23 -2.59 28.42
N GLU A 79 20.01 -2.70 27.91
CA GLU A 79 18.80 -2.46 28.70
C GLU A 79 18.60 -3.62 29.68
N LEU A 80 18.30 -3.29 30.93
CA LEU A 80 18.17 -4.27 31.99
C LEU A 80 16.74 -4.83 32.06
N ASP A 81 16.58 -6.09 31.69
CA ASP A 81 15.38 -6.85 32.00
C ASP A 81 15.30 -7.21 33.50
N LYS A 82 14.19 -7.80 33.92
CA LYS A 82 13.96 -8.10 35.35
C LYS A 82 15.01 -9.05 35.93
N PRO A 83 15.31 -10.22 35.33
CA PRO A 83 16.31 -11.13 35.86
C PRO A 83 17.69 -10.49 35.98
N ARG A 84 18.12 -9.75 34.95
CA ARG A 84 19.45 -9.11 34.95
C ARG A 84 19.53 -7.99 35.97
N ALA A 85 18.47 -7.23 36.16
CA ALA A 85 18.42 -6.17 37.17
C ALA A 85 18.54 -6.75 38.59
N GLU A 86 17.83 -7.84 38.89
CA GLU A 86 17.88 -8.53 40.18
C GLU A 86 19.28 -9.10 40.47
N GLU A 87 19.92 -9.72 39.48
CA GLU A 87 21.31 -10.22 39.58
C GLU A 87 22.30 -9.10 39.93
N LEU A 88 22.08 -7.89 39.41
CA LEU A 88 22.93 -6.73 39.65
C LEU A 88 22.57 -5.96 40.93
N GLY A 89 21.56 -6.41 41.69
CA GLY A 89 21.09 -5.73 42.90
C GLY A 89 20.39 -4.40 42.61
N VAL A 90 19.71 -4.30 41.46
CA VAL A 90 19.08 -3.07 40.99
C VAL A 90 17.62 -3.29 40.65
N ARG A 91 16.80 -2.23 40.75
CA ARG A 91 15.42 -2.32 40.29
C ARG A 91 15.39 -2.39 38.76
N PRO A 92 14.51 -3.19 38.15
CA PRO A 92 14.31 -3.20 36.70
C PRO A 92 14.02 -1.79 36.19
N PHE A 93 14.47 -1.47 34.97
CA PHE A 93 14.25 -0.16 34.34
C PHE A 93 14.75 1.03 35.14
N THR A 94 15.90 0.91 35.84
CA THR A 94 16.50 2.04 36.58
C THR A 94 17.85 2.50 36.06
N ALA A 95 18.49 1.72 35.19
CA ALA A 95 19.78 2.04 34.60
C ALA A 95 20.01 1.22 33.33
N LEU A 96 20.96 1.68 32.53
CA LEU A 96 21.55 0.93 31.42
C LEU A 96 22.90 0.33 31.86
N GLN A 97 23.14 -0.95 31.59
CA GLN A 97 24.45 -1.55 31.85
C GLN A 97 25.41 -1.25 30.70
N VAL A 98 26.58 -0.71 31.01
CA VAL A 98 27.64 -0.48 30.02
C VAL A 98 28.22 -1.83 29.58
N GLN A 99 27.99 -2.18 28.32
CA GLN A 99 28.46 -3.43 27.72
C GLN A 99 29.88 -3.28 27.16
N SER A 100 30.16 -2.16 26.51
CA SER A 100 31.50 -1.80 26.03
C SER A 100 31.69 -0.28 25.98
N VAL A 101 32.96 0.12 26.03
CA VAL A 101 33.39 1.52 25.97
C VAL A 101 34.46 1.62 24.90
N ASP A 102 34.33 2.59 24.00
CA ASP A 102 35.36 2.93 23.04
C ASP A 102 36.58 3.50 23.78
N LYS A 103 37.72 2.83 23.69
CA LYS A 103 38.96 3.20 24.40
C LYS A 103 39.52 4.55 23.96
N ALA A 104 39.20 5.00 22.74
CA ALA A 104 39.59 6.33 22.26
C ALA A 104 38.56 7.41 22.61
N GLY A 105 37.34 7.01 22.99
CA GLY A 105 36.19 7.88 23.16
C GLY A 105 36.12 8.65 24.49
N PRO A 106 35.22 9.64 24.61
CA PRO A 106 35.10 10.49 25.79
C PRO A 106 34.75 9.72 27.07
N ALA A 107 33.86 8.72 27.00
CA ALA A 107 33.46 7.96 28.17
C ALA A 107 34.61 7.16 28.79
N TRP A 108 35.54 6.63 27.98
CA TRP A 108 36.72 5.95 28.49
C TRP A 108 37.63 6.91 29.26
N LYS A 109 37.87 8.10 28.69
CA LYS A 109 38.70 9.16 29.30
C LYS A 109 38.10 9.65 30.62
N ALA A 110 36.76 9.69 30.72
CA ALA A 110 36.03 10.04 31.94
C ALA A 110 35.96 8.92 32.99
N GLY A 111 36.57 7.75 32.72
CA GLY A 111 36.65 6.66 33.69
C GLY A 111 35.48 5.68 33.67
N ILE A 112 34.57 5.75 32.68
CA ILE A 112 33.52 4.74 32.50
C ILE A 112 34.14 3.43 32.04
N ARG A 113 33.68 2.32 32.61
CA ARG A 113 34.16 0.97 32.28
C ARG A 113 32.99 0.02 32.01
N LYS A 114 33.30 -1.11 31.37
CA LYS A 114 32.36 -2.22 31.19
C LYS A 114 31.83 -2.67 32.56
N GLY A 115 30.52 -2.83 32.68
CA GLY A 115 29.85 -3.23 33.90
C GLY A 115 29.26 -2.07 34.70
N ASP A 116 29.72 -0.82 34.48
CA ASP A 116 29.11 0.36 35.09
C ASP A 116 27.62 0.45 34.72
N LEU A 117 26.81 1.00 35.63
CA LEU A 117 25.39 1.21 35.43
C LEU A 117 25.11 2.70 35.22
N LEU A 118 24.70 3.09 34.02
CA LEU A 118 24.35 4.47 33.71
C LEU A 118 22.90 4.74 34.12
N VAL A 119 22.74 5.61 35.11
CA VAL A 119 21.44 5.93 35.73
C VAL A 119 20.82 7.16 35.08
N ALA A 120 21.61 8.20 34.80
CA ALA A 120 21.11 9.43 34.21
C ALA A 120 22.18 10.21 33.45
N VAL A 121 21.71 11.07 32.54
CA VAL A 121 22.48 12.09 31.82
C VAL A 121 21.87 13.46 32.14
N GLY A 122 22.61 14.28 32.88
CA GLY A 122 22.08 15.50 33.50
C GLY A 122 20.87 15.21 34.39
N SER A 123 19.72 15.76 34.01
CA SER A 123 18.42 15.52 34.66
C SER A 123 17.61 14.37 34.04
N THR A 124 18.07 13.79 32.92
CA THR A 124 17.32 12.76 32.18
C THR A 124 17.73 11.37 32.65
N GLU A 125 16.79 10.63 33.22
CA GLU A 125 17.03 9.24 33.63
C GLU A 125 17.10 8.32 32.40
N THR A 126 18.10 7.45 32.36
CA THR A 126 18.41 6.63 31.19
C THR A 126 18.08 5.18 31.45
N TYR A 127 16.87 4.80 31.05
CA TYR A 127 16.36 3.43 31.18
C TYR A 127 16.38 2.66 29.86
N PHE A 128 16.27 3.38 28.74
CA PHE A 128 16.23 2.84 27.39
C PHE A 128 17.34 3.47 26.56
N ASN A 129 17.92 2.68 25.67
CA ASN A 129 18.99 3.12 24.78
C ASN A 129 18.56 4.33 23.92
N LYS A 130 17.28 4.37 23.52
CA LYS A 130 16.70 5.51 22.80
C LYS A 130 16.75 6.80 23.61
N VAL A 131 16.40 6.76 24.90
CA VAL A 131 16.43 7.94 25.78
C VAL A 131 17.86 8.41 26.02
N LEU A 132 18.80 7.48 26.23
CA LEU A 132 20.22 7.81 26.31
C LEU A 132 20.71 8.48 25.03
N GLN A 133 20.38 7.91 23.87
CA GLN A 133 20.77 8.46 22.59
C GLN A 133 20.25 9.88 22.41
N GLU A 134 18.94 10.10 22.63
CA GLU A 134 18.32 11.42 22.52
C GLU A 134 18.92 12.43 23.51
N ALA A 135 19.17 12.01 24.75
CA ALA A 135 19.78 12.85 25.78
C ALA A 135 21.21 13.26 25.38
N VAL A 136 22.02 12.34 24.86
CA VAL A 136 23.39 12.64 24.42
C VAL A 136 23.41 13.49 23.16
N GLU A 137 22.54 13.20 22.19
CA GLU A 137 22.42 13.97 20.94
C GLU A 137 21.95 15.42 21.18
N ALA A 138 21.23 15.68 22.27
CA ALA A 138 20.81 17.02 22.69
C ALA A 138 21.92 17.83 23.40
N LEU A 139 23.02 17.19 23.81
CA LEU A 139 24.11 17.88 24.50
C LEU A 139 25.01 18.66 23.52
N PRO A 140 25.52 19.83 23.93
CA PRO A 140 26.49 20.57 23.15
C PRO A 140 27.82 19.80 23.03
N VAL A 141 28.24 19.53 21.79
CA VAL A 141 29.53 18.91 21.48
C VAL A 141 30.69 19.69 22.11
N GLY A 142 31.65 18.98 22.68
CA GLY A 142 32.86 19.53 23.29
C GLY A 142 32.67 20.12 24.69
N LYS A 143 31.42 20.28 25.17
CA LYS A 143 31.14 20.79 26.51
C LYS A 143 30.88 19.64 27.48
N PRO A 144 31.53 19.63 28.66
CA PRO A 144 31.27 18.61 29.67
C PRO A 144 29.81 18.63 30.15
N ALA A 145 29.21 17.45 30.23
CA ALA A 145 27.89 17.22 30.80
C ALA A 145 27.97 16.14 31.89
N GLU A 146 27.04 16.18 32.84
CA GLU A 146 26.98 15.24 33.96
C GLU A 146 26.41 13.89 33.54
N PHE A 147 27.09 12.81 33.91
CA PHE A 147 26.62 11.44 33.77
C PHE A 147 26.63 10.78 35.14
N LYS A 148 25.47 10.32 35.62
CA LYS A 148 25.32 9.62 36.90
C LYS A 148 25.48 8.14 36.67
N LEU A 149 26.50 7.56 37.29
CA LEU A 149 26.84 6.15 37.17
C LEU A 149 26.81 5.49 38.54
N ARG A 150 26.45 4.23 38.58
CA ARG A 150 26.60 3.37 39.74
C ARG A 150 27.56 2.22 39.41
N SER A 151 28.51 1.95 40.30
CA SER A 151 29.39 0.78 40.19
C SER A 151 28.62 -0.48 40.60
N GLN A 152 29.06 -1.66 40.14
CA GLN A 152 28.55 -2.93 40.66
C GLN A 152 28.86 -3.14 42.16
N SER A 153 29.89 -2.49 42.68
CA SER A 153 30.37 -2.65 44.05
C SER A 153 29.87 -1.60 45.06
N SER A 154 29.28 -0.50 44.61
CA SER A 154 28.82 0.60 45.48
C SER A 154 27.41 1.01 45.12
N ALA A 155 26.56 1.17 46.14
CA ALA A 155 25.18 1.63 45.96
C ALA A 155 25.08 3.11 45.61
N GLU A 156 26.08 3.92 45.97
CA GLU A 156 26.06 5.36 45.75
C GLU A 156 26.42 5.73 44.31
N PRO A 157 25.58 6.54 43.63
CA PRO A 157 25.90 7.03 42.29
C PRO A 157 27.03 8.06 42.36
N ARG A 158 28.02 7.91 41.48
CA ARG A 158 29.05 8.92 41.21
C ARG A 158 28.68 9.72 39.96
N VAL A 159 29.04 11.00 39.95
CA VAL A 159 28.90 11.86 38.77
C VAL A 159 30.22 11.89 38.03
N VAL A 160 30.19 11.70 36.72
CA VAL A 160 31.34 11.93 35.84
C VAL A 160 30.99 12.98 34.80
N MET A 161 31.98 13.80 34.44
CA MET A 161 31.83 14.83 33.42
C MET A 161 32.35 14.31 32.09
N ILE A 162 31.51 14.32 31.07
CA ILE A 162 31.86 13.84 29.73
C ILE A 162 31.53 14.93 28.72
N ALA A 163 32.51 15.30 27.91
CA ALA A 163 32.29 16.14 26.75
C ALA A 163 31.98 15.25 25.54
N PRO A 164 30.76 15.28 24.98
CA PRO A 164 30.45 14.54 23.76
C PRO A 164 31.33 15.00 22.61
N GLU A 165 31.71 14.08 21.74
CA GLU A 165 32.43 14.39 20.51
C GLU A 165 31.51 14.25 19.29
N GLN A 166 31.82 14.97 18.21
CA GLN A 166 31.07 14.87 16.97
C GLN A 166 31.51 13.63 16.20
N ARG A 167 30.55 12.78 15.84
CA ARG A 167 30.76 11.62 14.96
C ARG A 167 29.82 11.69 13.78
N GLN A 168 30.17 10.99 12.71
CA GLN A 168 29.33 10.83 11.52
C GLN A 168 28.77 9.42 11.46
N ARG A 169 27.52 9.30 11.01
CA ARG A 169 26.90 8.02 10.65
C ARG A 169 26.06 8.20 9.40
N HIS A 170 26.02 7.15 8.59
CA HIS A 170 25.04 7.05 7.52
C HIS A 170 23.63 6.87 8.11
N LYS A 171 22.68 7.70 7.71
CA LYS A 171 21.29 7.60 8.17
C LYS A 171 20.32 7.83 7.03
N ARG A 172 19.42 6.84 6.88
CA ARG A 172 18.30 6.90 5.97
C ARG A 172 16.99 7.00 6.74
N THR A 173 16.27 8.10 6.55
CA THR A 173 14.98 8.36 7.19
C THR A 173 13.87 8.42 6.16
N VAL A 174 12.70 7.85 6.47
CA VAL A 174 11.52 7.87 5.59
C VAL A 174 10.34 8.50 6.31
N LYS A 175 9.96 9.71 5.91
CA LYS A 175 8.71 10.35 6.35
C LYS A 175 7.59 9.98 5.37
N ARG A 176 6.54 9.33 5.87
CA ARG A 176 5.36 8.96 5.06
C ARG A 176 4.31 10.06 5.13
N VAL A 177 3.97 10.63 3.97
CA VAL A 177 2.92 11.63 3.84
C VAL A 177 1.73 10.96 3.15
N PRO A 178 0.56 10.85 3.80
CA PRO A 178 -0.62 10.30 3.16
C PRO A 178 -1.10 11.23 2.04
N LEU A 179 -1.40 10.66 0.88
CA LEU A 179 -2.14 11.38 -0.14
C LEU A 179 -3.59 11.48 0.28
N GLN A 180 -4.22 12.62 0.02
CA GLN A 180 -5.61 12.80 0.36
C GLN A 180 -6.44 12.03 -0.67
N GLN A 181 -7.22 11.05 -0.19
CA GLN A 181 -8.23 10.46 -1.05
C GLN A 181 -9.33 11.51 -1.25
N GLY A 182 -9.66 11.76 -2.51
CA GLY A 182 -10.84 12.57 -2.81
C GLY A 182 -12.06 11.91 -2.15
N GLN A 183 -12.77 12.63 -1.29
CA GLN A 183 -14.02 12.11 -0.75
C GLN A 183 -15.04 11.99 -1.88
N GLU A 184 -15.40 10.77 -2.26
CA GLU A 184 -16.59 10.54 -3.07
C GLU A 184 -17.50 9.50 -2.45
N HIS A 185 -18.69 9.96 -2.08
CA HIS A 185 -19.76 9.16 -1.52
C HIS A 185 -20.56 8.36 -2.57
N ASN A 186 -20.40 8.62 -3.88
CA ASN A 186 -20.98 7.81 -4.97
C ASN A 186 -20.65 8.44 -6.35
N PRO A 187 -19.89 7.79 -7.26
CA PRO A 187 -19.81 8.27 -8.64
C PRO A 187 -20.68 7.41 -9.55
N LYS A 188 -21.81 7.96 -9.97
CA LYS A 188 -22.17 7.87 -11.39
C LYS A 188 -21.60 9.12 -12.04
N PRO A 189 -20.90 9.04 -13.17
CA PRO A 189 -20.27 7.94 -13.92
C PRO A 189 -18.81 7.69 -13.46
N TYR A 190 -18.24 6.53 -13.79
CA TYR A 190 -16.93 6.08 -13.25
C TYR A 190 -16.04 5.52 -14.38
N ALA A 191 -14.74 5.82 -14.36
CA ALA A 191 -13.79 5.36 -15.39
C ALA A 191 -13.03 4.06 -14.98
N GLY A 192 -13.22 3.56 -13.76
CA GLY A 192 -12.45 2.44 -13.22
C GLY A 192 -11.21 2.84 -12.42
N VAL A 193 -11.03 4.13 -12.10
CA VAL A 193 -9.83 4.65 -11.43
C VAL A 193 -10.14 5.13 -10.02
N VAL A 194 -9.26 4.79 -9.08
CA VAL A 194 -9.20 5.41 -7.76
C VAL A 194 -8.18 6.52 -7.83
N MET A 195 -8.56 7.73 -7.45
CA MET A 195 -7.69 8.89 -7.50
C MET A 195 -7.33 9.39 -6.10
N SER A 196 -6.12 9.89 -5.95
CA SER A 196 -5.63 10.57 -4.76
C SER A 196 -4.98 11.89 -5.17
N MET A 197 -4.86 12.83 -4.23
CA MET A 197 -4.22 14.12 -4.48
C MET A 197 -3.04 14.37 -3.55
N PHE A 198 -2.04 15.08 -4.08
CA PHE A 198 -0.92 15.60 -3.30
C PHE A 198 -1.39 16.75 -2.40
N PRO A 199 -0.90 16.84 -1.15
CA PRO A 199 -1.02 18.07 -0.38
C PRO A 199 -0.37 19.23 -1.15
N LYS A 200 -0.99 20.42 -1.10
CA LYS A 200 -0.58 21.60 -1.90
C LYS A 200 0.91 21.93 -1.80
N GLU A 201 1.49 21.81 -0.60
CA GLU A 201 2.92 22.00 -0.35
C GLU A 201 3.79 21.14 -1.29
N TYR A 202 3.44 19.86 -1.44
CA TYR A 202 4.18 18.92 -2.28
C TYR A 202 3.85 19.07 -3.78
N SER A 203 2.62 19.47 -4.12
CA SER A 203 2.25 19.79 -5.50
C SER A 203 3.17 20.87 -6.10
N LYS A 204 3.34 21.98 -5.36
CA LYS A 204 4.19 23.08 -5.79
C LYS A 204 5.67 22.70 -5.81
N LEU A 205 6.12 21.95 -4.81
CA LEU A 205 7.52 21.55 -4.66
C LEU A 205 8.00 20.58 -5.75
N ILE A 206 7.17 19.59 -6.09
CA ILE A 206 7.52 18.49 -7.01
C ILE A 206 7.20 18.86 -8.45
N PHE A 207 6.05 19.50 -8.68
CA PHE A 207 5.53 19.75 -10.03
C PHE A 207 5.59 21.21 -10.47
N GLY A 208 5.91 22.14 -9.56
CA GLY A 208 6.02 23.56 -9.89
C GLY A 208 4.68 24.26 -10.13
N HIS A 209 3.56 23.64 -9.72
CA HIS A 209 2.21 24.18 -9.93
C HIS A 209 1.50 24.41 -8.60
N ASP A 210 0.75 25.50 -8.49
CA ASP A 210 -0.11 25.81 -7.34
C ASP A 210 -1.55 25.30 -7.58
N ARG A 211 -1.67 23.99 -7.86
CA ARG A 211 -2.96 23.33 -8.13
C ARG A 211 -2.95 21.90 -7.60
N ASP A 212 -4.12 21.27 -7.58
CA ASP A 212 -4.22 19.87 -7.16
C ASP A 212 -3.56 18.98 -8.22
N VAL A 213 -2.56 18.20 -7.79
CA VAL A 213 -1.96 17.16 -8.64
C VAL A 213 -2.64 15.85 -8.31
N VAL A 214 -3.26 15.26 -9.32
CA VAL A 214 -4.06 14.04 -9.19
C VAL A 214 -3.25 12.84 -9.65
N VAL A 215 -3.14 11.86 -8.77
CA VAL A 215 -2.51 10.57 -9.06
C VAL A 215 -3.55 9.46 -9.06
N ILE A 216 -3.39 8.53 -9.99
CA ILE A 216 -4.14 7.29 -10.04
C ILE A 216 -3.59 6.35 -8.98
N SER A 217 -4.32 6.25 -7.85
CA SER A 217 -4.00 5.34 -6.75
C SER A 217 -4.44 3.89 -6.99
N GLY A 218 -5.23 3.63 -8.04
CA GLY A 218 -5.62 2.27 -8.39
C GLY A 218 -6.42 2.24 -9.68
N VAL A 219 -6.31 1.15 -10.44
CA VAL A 219 -7.12 0.93 -11.65
C VAL A 219 -7.76 -0.44 -11.58
N ALA A 220 -9.08 -0.47 -11.71
CA ALA A 220 -9.85 -1.70 -11.71
C ALA A 220 -9.52 -2.51 -12.98
N LEU A 221 -9.16 -3.78 -12.82
CA LEU A 221 -8.81 -4.65 -13.93
C LEU A 221 -9.97 -4.74 -14.95
N GLY A 222 -9.66 -4.62 -16.25
CA GLY A 222 -10.65 -4.69 -17.33
C GLY A 222 -11.54 -3.45 -17.47
N SER A 223 -11.34 -2.41 -16.66
CA SER A 223 -12.04 -1.12 -16.82
C SER A 223 -11.58 -0.36 -18.09
N PRO A 224 -12.36 0.64 -18.58
CA PRO A 224 -11.97 1.52 -19.68
C PRO A 224 -10.64 2.20 -19.43
N ALA A 225 -10.39 2.66 -18.20
CA ALA A 225 -9.09 3.19 -17.83
C ALA A 225 -7.96 2.15 -17.96
N TYR A 226 -8.20 0.92 -17.50
CA TYR A 226 -7.22 -0.17 -17.64
C TYR A 226 -6.93 -0.49 -19.11
N LEU A 227 -7.97 -0.57 -19.94
CA LEU A 227 -7.87 -0.84 -21.37
C LEU A 227 -7.21 0.32 -22.14
N ALA A 228 -7.41 1.55 -21.68
CA ALA A 228 -6.76 2.74 -22.21
C ALA A 228 -5.30 2.90 -21.73
N GLY A 229 -4.78 1.94 -20.97
CA GLY A 229 -3.38 1.90 -20.56
C GLY A 229 -3.07 2.59 -19.22
N LEU A 230 -4.06 3.18 -18.55
CA LEU A 230 -3.86 3.81 -17.24
C LEU A 230 -3.49 2.77 -16.18
N ARG A 231 -2.52 3.10 -15.33
CA ARG A 231 -2.04 2.24 -14.24
C ARG A 231 -1.91 3.02 -12.94
N ALA A 232 -1.81 2.27 -11.85
CA ALA A 232 -1.49 2.83 -10.55
C ALA A 232 -0.13 3.57 -10.60
N GLY A 233 -0.07 4.74 -9.98
CA GLY A 233 1.09 5.62 -9.99
C GLY A 233 1.04 6.70 -11.07
N ASP A 234 0.23 6.55 -12.11
CA ASP A 234 0.11 7.54 -13.17
C ASP A 234 -0.40 8.90 -12.64
N ILE A 235 0.17 10.00 -13.13
CA ILE A 235 -0.19 11.35 -12.71
C ILE A 235 -0.93 12.05 -13.85
N ILE A 236 -2.13 12.55 -13.58
CA ILE A 236 -2.97 13.23 -14.57
C ILE A 236 -2.54 14.69 -14.64
N GLU A 237 -2.10 15.15 -15.81
CA GLU A 237 -1.68 16.53 -16.03
C GLU A 237 -2.78 17.37 -16.68
N ARG A 238 -3.45 16.80 -17.69
CA ARG A 238 -4.50 17.47 -18.46
C ARG A 238 -5.60 16.49 -18.83
N ILE A 239 -6.77 17.06 -19.06
CA ILE A 239 -7.97 16.36 -19.49
C ILE A 239 -8.63 17.15 -20.60
N ASP A 240 -8.89 16.47 -21.72
CA ASP A 240 -9.48 17.06 -22.92
C ASP A 240 -8.77 18.34 -23.38
N GLY A 241 -7.43 18.35 -23.26
CA GLY A 241 -6.60 19.50 -23.62
C GLY A 241 -6.64 20.65 -22.61
N ALA A 242 -7.29 20.53 -21.46
CA ALA A 242 -7.29 21.52 -20.38
C ALA A 242 -6.56 21.01 -19.13
N PRO A 243 -5.81 21.85 -18.39
CA PRO A 243 -5.17 21.42 -17.16
C PRO A 243 -6.19 21.09 -16.06
N VAL A 244 -5.83 20.16 -15.18
CA VAL A 244 -6.64 19.87 -13.99
C VAL A 244 -6.38 20.93 -12.92
N GLU A 245 -7.27 21.92 -12.82
CA GLU A 245 -7.16 23.03 -11.85
C GLU A 245 -7.44 22.59 -10.41
N SER A 246 -8.38 21.66 -10.23
CA SER A 246 -8.70 21.07 -8.93
C SER A 246 -9.30 19.69 -9.08
N PHE A 247 -9.21 18.89 -8.02
CA PHE A 247 -9.86 17.59 -7.97
C PHE A 247 -11.38 17.72 -8.12
N ALA A 248 -11.99 18.74 -7.52
CA ALA A 248 -13.42 19.00 -7.64
C ALA A 248 -13.84 19.29 -9.09
N ALA A 249 -13.05 20.08 -9.83
CA ALA A 249 -13.30 20.36 -11.24
C ALA A 249 -13.17 19.10 -12.10
N LEU A 250 -12.16 18.26 -11.82
CA LEU A 250 -12.01 16.95 -12.46
C LEU A 250 -13.24 16.07 -12.24
N MET A 251 -13.67 15.88 -10.99
CA MET A 251 -14.83 15.05 -10.70
C MET A 251 -16.10 15.60 -11.35
N LYS A 252 -16.28 16.93 -11.39
CA LYS A 252 -17.39 17.56 -12.12
C LYS A 252 -17.35 17.22 -13.61
N ALA A 253 -16.19 17.36 -14.26
CA ALA A 253 -16.03 17.05 -15.69
C ALA A 253 -16.31 15.58 -16.00
N LEU A 254 -15.80 14.66 -15.16
CA LEU A 254 -16.12 13.22 -15.26
C LEU A 254 -17.61 12.99 -15.18
N ARG A 255 -18.30 13.66 -14.24
CA ARG A 255 -19.75 13.53 -14.06
C ARG A 255 -20.57 13.98 -15.25
N GLU A 256 -20.33 15.19 -15.71
CA GLU A 256 -21.08 15.80 -16.81
C GLU A 256 -20.87 15.05 -18.13
N ARG A 257 -19.64 14.59 -18.39
CA ARG A 257 -19.32 13.86 -19.62
C ARG A 257 -19.77 12.41 -19.59
N GLY A 258 -19.61 11.72 -18.46
CA GLY A 258 -19.95 10.30 -18.41
C GLY A 258 -21.46 10.04 -18.28
N ALA A 259 -22.24 11.01 -17.80
CA ALA A 259 -23.70 10.97 -17.94
C ALA A 259 -24.15 10.89 -19.42
N LYS A 260 -23.29 11.36 -20.35
CA LYS A 260 -23.51 11.29 -21.80
C LYS A 260 -22.81 10.09 -22.46
N GLY A 261 -22.16 9.22 -21.68
CA GLY A 261 -21.37 8.09 -22.19
C GLY A 261 -20.18 8.51 -23.06
N ALA A 262 -19.66 9.73 -22.85
CA ALA A 262 -18.63 10.32 -23.70
C ALA A 262 -17.23 9.75 -23.43
N MET A 263 -16.32 9.99 -24.38
CA MET A 263 -14.89 9.79 -24.20
C MET A 263 -14.28 11.00 -23.50
N MET A 264 -13.23 10.77 -22.72
CA MET A 264 -12.35 11.80 -22.18
C MET A 264 -10.90 11.45 -22.49
N LYS A 265 -10.15 12.43 -22.96
CA LYS A 265 -8.73 12.31 -23.26
C LYS A 265 -7.92 12.68 -22.02
N PHE A 266 -7.17 11.74 -21.47
CA PHE A 266 -6.29 11.95 -20.32
C PHE A 266 -4.86 12.10 -20.81
N GLU A 267 -4.20 13.21 -20.49
CA GLU A 267 -2.78 13.40 -20.71
C GLU A 267 -2.05 13.13 -19.39
N VAL A 268 -1.19 12.12 -19.41
CA VAL A 268 -0.68 11.47 -18.21
C VAL A 268 0.83 11.45 -18.23
N ARG A 269 1.42 11.80 -17.09
CA ARG A 269 2.83 11.55 -16.78
C ARG A 269 2.94 10.17 -16.11
N ALA A 270 3.47 9.20 -16.85
CA ALA A 270 3.75 7.86 -16.33
C ALA A 270 5.23 7.65 -16.08
N LYS A 271 5.55 6.58 -15.34
CA LYS A 271 6.93 6.17 -15.05
C LYS A 271 7.77 5.94 -16.32
N ASN A 272 7.14 5.43 -17.37
CA ASN A 272 7.82 5.10 -18.63
C ASN A 272 7.76 6.23 -19.67
N GLY A 273 7.40 7.45 -19.24
CA GLY A 273 7.23 8.61 -20.11
C GLY A 273 5.76 9.05 -20.22
N PRO A 274 5.51 10.26 -20.74
CA PRO A 274 4.17 10.78 -20.90
C PRO A 274 3.41 10.03 -22.00
N PHE A 275 2.11 9.84 -21.79
CA PHE A 275 1.23 9.27 -22.82
C PHE A 275 -0.18 9.87 -22.73
N THR A 276 -0.97 9.60 -23.75
CA THR A 276 -2.39 9.97 -23.79
C THR A 276 -3.24 8.70 -23.71
N ALA A 277 -4.27 8.73 -22.86
CA ALA A 277 -5.28 7.68 -22.76
C ALA A 277 -6.66 8.23 -23.15
N ASP A 278 -7.26 7.67 -24.19
CA ASP A 278 -8.66 7.95 -24.53
C ASP A 278 -9.55 6.99 -23.73
N VAL A 279 -10.17 7.53 -22.68
CA VAL A 279 -10.93 6.74 -21.71
C VAL A 279 -12.42 6.92 -21.95
N ARG A 280 -13.10 5.81 -22.18
CA ARG A 280 -14.56 5.81 -22.22
C ARG A 280 -15.14 5.93 -20.82
N LEU A 281 -16.03 6.88 -20.62
CA LEU A 281 -16.79 6.97 -19.39
C LEU A 281 -18.05 6.13 -19.52
N ALA A 282 -18.31 5.29 -18.53
CA ALA A 282 -19.51 4.47 -18.49
C ALA A 282 -20.27 4.67 -17.17
N ASP A 283 -21.59 4.60 -17.25
CA ASP A 283 -22.42 4.44 -16.06
C ASP A 283 -22.43 2.96 -15.65
N TYR A 284 -21.54 2.60 -14.71
CA TYR A 284 -21.42 1.25 -14.14
C TYR A 284 -22.60 0.81 -13.26
N THR A 285 -23.62 1.65 -13.11
CA THR A 285 -24.78 1.33 -12.28
C THR A 285 -25.97 0.82 -13.07
N GLY A 286 -25.87 0.79 -14.40
CA GLY A 286 -26.89 0.20 -15.27
C GLY A 286 -26.98 -1.32 -15.09
N SER A 287 -28.21 -1.85 -15.12
CA SER A 287 -28.46 -3.29 -15.24
C SER A 287 -28.83 -3.61 -16.69
N THR A 288 -28.05 -4.44 -17.36
CA THR A 288 -28.41 -4.96 -18.69
C THR A 288 -29.15 -6.28 -18.50
N ARG A 289 -30.38 -6.36 -19.04
CA ARG A 289 -31.19 -7.59 -19.05
C ARG A 289 -31.43 -7.98 -20.50
N ALA A 290 -31.10 -9.21 -20.86
CA ALA A 290 -31.39 -9.78 -22.17
C ALA A 290 -32.26 -11.02 -22.00
N TRP A 291 -33.28 -11.15 -22.85
CA TRP A 291 -34.10 -12.34 -22.98
C TRP A 291 -33.72 -13.03 -24.28
N VAL A 292 -33.16 -14.23 -24.20
CA VAL A 292 -32.91 -15.08 -25.37
C VAL A 292 -33.98 -16.16 -25.35
N PRO A 293 -34.83 -16.27 -26.37
CA PRO A 293 -35.85 -17.31 -26.38
C PRO A 293 -35.15 -18.67 -26.51
N PHE A 294 -35.46 -19.52 -25.52
CA PHE A 294 -34.95 -20.86 -25.21
C PHE A 294 -33.67 -20.94 -24.34
N VAL A 295 -33.93 -21.28 -23.06
CA VAL A 295 -33.09 -21.94 -22.03
C VAL A 295 -32.41 -21.08 -20.93
N MET A 296 -32.34 -19.75 -20.99
CA MET A 296 -31.83 -18.98 -19.82
C MET A 296 -32.26 -17.51 -19.75
N SER A 297 -32.41 -17.00 -18.52
CA SER A 297 -32.44 -15.55 -18.23
C SER A 297 -31.19 -15.16 -17.44
N ALA A 298 -30.38 -14.25 -17.99
CA ALA A 298 -29.20 -13.69 -17.34
C ALA A 298 -29.48 -12.26 -16.88
N SER A 299 -29.20 -11.96 -15.62
CA SER A 299 -29.17 -10.58 -15.14
C SER A 299 -27.88 -10.34 -14.36
N SER A 300 -27.12 -9.34 -14.80
CA SER A 300 -25.88 -8.92 -14.17
C SER A 300 -26.07 -7.50 -13.63
N SER A 301 -25.65 -7.29 -12.39
CA SER A 301 -25.56 -5.98 -11.77
C SER A 301 -24.29 -5.91 -10.92
N ALA A 302 -23.81 -4.70 -10.64
CA ALA A 302 -22.62 -4.47 -9.82
C ALA A 302 -22.70 -5.03 -8.39
N ARG A 303 -23.87 -5.52 -7.93
CA ARG A 303 -24.08 -6.02 -6.55
C ARG A 303 -24.72 -7.40 -6.45
N LYS A 304 -25.27 -7.95 -7.55
CA LYS A 304 -25.91 -9.27 -7.57
C LYS A 304 -26.01 -9.79 -9.00
N SER A 305 -25.56 -11.03 -9.23
CA SER A 305 -25.85 -11.80 -10.43
C SER A 305 -26.84 -12.90 -10.06
N ARG A 306 -27.84 -13.16 -10.91
CA ARG A 306 -28.81 -14.26 -10.70
C ARG A 306 -29.14 -14.94 -12.03
N TRP A 307 -29.24 -16.27 -11.97
CA TRP A 307 -29.63 -17.16 -13.07
C TRP A 307 -30.77 -18.07 -12.59
N THR A 308 -31.75 -18.33 -13.47
CA THR A 308 -32.86 -19.27 -13.22
C THR A 308 -33.22 -19.99 -14.52
N VAL A 309 -33.52 -21.28 -14.42
CA VAL A 309 -33.94 -22.14 -15.54
C VAL A 309 -35.36 -22.66 -15.28
N GLY A 310 -36.18 -22.77 -16.31
CA GLY A 310 -37.54 -23.33 -16.25
C GLY A 310 -37.58 -24.84 -15.94
N PRO A 311 -38.78 -25.43 -15.81
CA PRO A 311 -39.02 -26.65 -15.01
C PRO A 311 -38.44 -27.96 -15.57
N PHE A 312 -37.86 -27.99 -16.77
CA PHE A 312 -37.39 -29.23 -17.42
C PHE A 312 -35.87 -29.36 -17.55
N GLY A 313 -35.13 -28.70 -16.64
CA GLY A 313 -33.74 -29.07 -16.31
C GLY A 313 -32.66 -28.31 -17.09
N TRP A 314 -31.87 -27.51 -16.38
CA TRP A 314 -30.60 -27.92 -15.77
C TRP A 314 -30.12 -26.77 -14.85
N LEU A 315 -29.61 -27.12 -13.67
CA LEU A 315 -29.35 -26.22 -12.52
C LEU A 315 -28.08 -25.39 -12.71
N MET A 316 -28.22 -24.06 -12.76
CA MET A 316 -27.11 -23.13 -12.51
C MET A 316 -27.60 -21.95 -11.67
N GLY A 317 -27.01 -21.78 -10.50
CA GLY A 317 -27.23 -20.65 -9.61
C GLY A 317 -25.88 -20.10 -9.19
N TYR A 318 -25.63 -18.83 -9.51
CA TYR A 318 -24.49 -18.08 -9.00
C TYR A 318 -25.06 -16.89 -8.22
N GLU A 319 -24.68 -16.75 -6.96
CA GLU A 319 -25.07 -15.63 -6.11
C GLU A 319 -23.82 -14.96 -5.55
N ASN A 320 -23.69 -13.67 -5.80
CA ASN A 320 -22.76 -12.81 -5.06
C ASN A 320 -23.58 -11.76 -4.33
N ALA A 321 -23.30 -11.61 -3.04
CA ALA A 321 -23.84 -10.54 -2.21
C ALA A 321 -22.69 -9.59 -1.82
N TYR A 322 -22.76 -8.34 -2.26
CA TYR A 322 -21.82 -7.29 -1.84
C TYR A 322 -22.53 -6.29 -0.92
N ARG A 323 -22.04 -6.11 0.30
CA ARG A 323 -22.46 -5.02 1.20
C ARG A 323 -21.42 -3.90 1.14
N ALA A 324 -21.87 -2.69 0.86
CA ALA A 324 -21.01 -1.51 0.93
C ALA A 324 -20.83 -1.11 2.40
N THR A 325 -19.58 -0.95 2.83
CA THR A 325 -19.21 -0.38 4.14
C THR A 325 -18.15 0.68 3.91
N PRO A 326 -18.02 1.72 4.77
CA PRO A 326 -17.30 2.96 4.44
C PRO A 326 -15.79 2.84 4.18
N MET A 327 -15.17 1.65 4.31
CA MET A 327 -13.71 1.53 4.24
C MET A 327 -13.12 0.44 3.33
N ARG A 328 -13.82 -0.64 2.93
CA ARG A 328 -13.29 -1.67 1.98
C ARG A 328 -14.40 -2.51 1.32
N ARG A 329 -14.09 -3.14 0.18
CA ARG A 329 -14.84 -4.26 -0.44
C ARG A 329 -14.05 -5.56 -0.23
N ASN A 330 -14.58 -6.54 0.50
CA ASN A 330 -13.99 -7.89 0.60
C ASN A 330 -15.06 -8.96 0.27
N ALA A 331 -14.68 -10.00 -0.46
CA ALA A 331 -15.50 -11.20 -0.71
C ALA A 331 -15.37 -12.23 0.45
N GLN A 332 -16.42 -13.00 0.77
CA GLN A 332 -16.40 -13.94 1.92
C GLN A 332 -16.63 -15.45 1.63
N SER A 333 -17.08 -15.90 0.45
CA SER A 333 -16.93 -17.32 0.01
C SER A 333 -17.45 -17.56 -1.42
N GLY A 334 -17.03 -18.66 -2.05
CA GLY A 334 -17.53 -19.12 -3.36
C GLY A 334 -17.52 -20.66 -3.49
N HIS A 335 -18.57 -21.23 -4.10
CA HIS A 335 -18.68 -22.67 -4.41
C HIS A 335 -19.10 -22.85 -5.87
N PHE A 336 -18.59 -23.89 -6.54
CA PHE A 336 -18.79 -24.15 -7.98
C PHE A 336 -18.88 -25.65 -8.29
N SER A 337 -19.74 -26.05 -9.24
CA SER A 337 -19.77 -27.39 -9.91
C SER A 337 -20.52 -27.31 -11.26
N SER A 338 -20.14 -28.10 -12.28
CA SER A 338 -20.60 -27.96 -13.69
C SER A 338 -20.70 -29.27 -14.52
N LEU A 339 -21.40 -29.24 -15.68
CA LEU A 339 -21.06 -30.04 -16.89
C LEU A 339 -21.49 -29.36 -18.23
N LEU A 340 -20.81 -29.75 -19.33
CA LEU A 340 -20.49 -29.04 -20.60
C LEU A 340 -21.60 -28.53 -21.56
N GLY A 341 -21.30 -27.38 -22.16
CA GLY A 341 -21.60 -26.99 -23.55
C GLY A 341 -20.65 -25.84 -23.95
N LEU A 342 -19.93 -25.93 -25.08
CA LEU A 342 -18.92 -24.93 -25.47
C LEU A 342 -19.59 -23.65 -26.00
N ILE A 343 -20.00 -22.79 -25.07
CA ILE A 343 -20.45 -21.42 -25.35
C ILE A 343 -19.26 -20.48 -25.16
N ARG A 344 -18.86 -19.75 -26.20
CA ARG A 344 -17.93 -18.63 -26.03
C ARG A 344 -18.73 -17.36 -25.85
N PHE A 345 -18.85 -16.93 -24.61
CA PHE A 345 -19.40 -15.63 -24.24
C PHE A 345 -18.26 -14.62 -24.12
N SER A 346 -18.37 -13.50 -24.81
CA SER A 346 -17.43 -12.39 -24.71
C SER A 346 -18.21 -11.08 -24.62
N TRP A 347 -17.91 -10.26 -23.62
CA TRP A 347 -18.58 -8.98 -23.44
C TRP A 347 -17.57 -7.84 -23.31
N THR A 348 -17.98 -6.69 -23.82
CA THR A 348 -17.44 -5.36 -23.55
C THR A 348 -18.54 -4.53 -22.87
N PRO A 349 -18.26 -3.30 -22.41
CA PRO A 349 -19.30 -2.40 -21.92
C PRO A 349 -20.40 -2.04 -22.94
N GLU A 350 -20.16 -2.25 -24.24
CA GLU A 350 -21.07 -1.84 -25.32
C GLU A 350 -21.62 -3.01 -26.14
N THR A 351 -20.90 -4.12 -26.20
CA THR A 351 -21.27 -5.28 -27.01
C THR A 351 -21.17 -6.56 -26.21
N SER A 352 -22.18 -7.40 -26.35
CA SER A 352 -22.11 -8.80 -25.92
C SER A 352 -22.14 -9.68 -27.14
N HIS A 353 -21.09 -10.46 -27.36
CA HIS A 353 -21.02 -11.46 -28.40
C HIS A 353 -21.16 -12.84 -27.78
N THR A 354 -22.17 -13.58 -28.23
CA THR A 354 -22.34 -14.99 -27.92
C THR A 354 -22.11 -15.78 -29.20
N ARG A 355 -21.12 -16.67 -29.21
CA ARG A 355 -20.93 -17.63 -30.31
C ARG A 355 -21.36 -19.02 -29.84
N LEU A 356 -22.28 -19.64 -30.58
CA LEU A 356 -22.68 -21.03 -30.41
C LEU A 356 -22.05 -21.87 -31.54
N LEU A 357 -21.34 -22.94 -31.18
CA LEU A 357 -20.90 -23.94 -32.15
C LEU A 357 -21.98 -25.06 -32.22
N TRP A 358 -22.53 -25.31 -33.41
CA TRP A 358 -23.42 -26.44 -33.66
C TRP A 358 -22.72 -27.45 -34.58
N PHE A 359 -22.90 -28.74 -34.31
CA PHE A 359 -22.63 -29.80 -35.28
C PHE A 359 -24.00 -30.26 -35.81
N ILE A 360 -24.25 -30.14 -37.12
CA ILE A 360 -25.42 -30.73 -37.78
C ILE A 360 -24.90 -31.92 -38.59
N GLY A 361 -25.30 -33.13 -38.20
CA GLY A 361 -25.19 -34.32 -39.04
C GLY A 361 -26.50 -34.49 -39.79
N PHE A 362 -26.43 -34.74 -41.09
CA PHE A 362 -27.59 -35.18 -41.88
C PHE A 362 -27.43 -36.67 -42.14
N ASP A 363 -28.41 -37.45 -41.70
CA ASP A 363 -28.59 -38.83 -42.15
C ASP A 363 -29.62 -38.81 -43.30
N ASN A 364 -29.30 -39.46 -44.41
CA ASN A 364 -30.23 -39.68 -45.54
C ASN A 364 -31.21 -40.80 -45.25
#